data_AF-A0A523PVU1-F1
#
_entry.id   AF-A0A523PVU1-F1
#
_cell.length_a   1.000
_cell.length_b   1.000
_cell.length_c   1.000
_cell.angle_alpha   90.00
_cell.angle_beta   90.00
_cell.angle_gamma   90.00
#
_symmetry.space_group_name_H-M   'P 1'
#
loop_
_entity.id
_entity.type
_entity.pdbx_description
1 polymer ?
#
loop_
_entity_poly.entity_id
_entity_poly.type
_entity_poly.pdbx_seq_one_letter_code
_entity_poly.pdbx_strand_id
1 'polypeptide(L)'
;MSELPYLDYDFDEEQGFEEPARAEAPALPAAQKLGLALVGLGVLALVVQASGGPLAGTWLGLASSFGLLALGGALTFWAQHAGTNPGIRHDGITFSSLLARGGLGWIAGILMTGLYVLLYWYPALLGYHADGSEPTGLVRVVDPLARVMTNSPASQWFLYGVLYTLAILVFSVRMVMKYRHNRYQQIRTASVAFFQLVFAWFLPNLLVYFQRPYMEFNGIWPLKQDYLWPDKVGGFLDAGP
;
A
#
# COMPACT_ATOMS: atom_id res chain seq x y z
N MET A 1 40.29 -3.92 -34.14
CA MET A 1 39.11 -3.09 -33.81
C MET A 1 37.91 -4.00 -33.91
N SER A 2 37.41 -4.47 -32.76
CA SER A 2 36.32 -5.43 -32.65
C SER A 2 34.98 -4.70 -32.82
N GLU A 3 34.23 -5.11 -33.83
CA GLU A 3 32.88 -4.60 -34.09
C GLU A 3 31.97 -4.89 -32.90
N LEU A 4 31.42 -3.82 -32.32
CA LEU A 4 30.33 -3.93 -31.37
C LEU A 4 29.07 -4.29 -32.19
N PRO A 5 28.27 -5.29 -31.77
CA PRO A 5 27.02 -5.60 -32.42
C PRO A 5 26.07 -4.42 -32.18
N TYR A 6 25.99 -3.51 -33.14
CA TYR A 6 24.96 -2.50 -33.17
C TYR A 6 23.64 -3.26 -33.37
N LEU A 7 22.69 -3.06 -32.45
CA LEU A 7 21.34 -3.59 -32.60
C LEU A 7 20.75 -2.97 -33.87
N ASP A 8 20.66 -3.78 -34.92
CA ASP A 8 20.02 -3.46 -36.19
C ASP A 8 18.50 -3.47 -35.98
N TYR A 9 18.01 -2.42 -35.31
CA TYR A 9 16.59 -2.10 -35.35
C TYR A 9 16.39 -1.29 -36.63
N ASP A 10 16.01 -1.99 -37.70
CA ASP A 10 15.54 -1.37 -38.94
C ASP A 10 14.28 -0.57 -38.60
N PHE A 11 14.43 0.75 -38.53
CA PHE A 11 13.37 1.68 -38.14
C PHE A 11 12.53 1.97 -39.38
N ASP A 12 11.46 1.20 -39.54
CA ASP A 12 10.49 1.38 -40.62
C ASP A 12 9.54 2.54 -40.26
N GLU A 13 9.83 3.75 -40.75
CA GLU A 13 9.04 4.98 -40.50
C GLU A 13 7.57 4.87 -40.95
N GLU A 14 7.24 3.92 -41.83
CA GLU A 14 5.89 3.73 -42.37
C GLU A 14 4.98 2.90 -41.46
N GLN A 15 5.56 2.05 -40.60
CA GLN A 15 4.83 1.40 -39.52
C GLN A 15 4.84 2.38 -38.34
N GLY A 16 3.67 2.92 -37.96
CA GLY A 16 3.56 3.79 -36.80
C GLY A 16 4.14 3.13 -35.52
N PHE A 17 4.05 3.79 -34.37
CA PHE A 17 4.44 3.17 -33.09
C PHE A 17 3.54 1.95 -32.76
N GLU A 18 3.77 0.82 -33.42
CA GLU A 18 3.14 -0.46 -33.14
C GLU A 18 3.79 -1.07 -31.90
N GLU A 19 3.03 -1.88 -31.16
CA GLU A 19 3.54 -2.56 -29.97
C GLU A 19 4.66 -3.51 -30.42
N PRO A 20 5.90 -3.38 -29.89
CA PRO A 20 7.00 -4.27 -30.27
C PRO A 20 6.59 -5.72 -30.02
N ALA A 21 7.02 -6.63 -30.90
CA ALA A 21 6.66 -8.05 -30.84
C ALA A 21 6.79 -8.58 -29.40
N ARG A 22 5.64 -8.91 -28.80
CA ARG A 22 5.57 -9.28 -27.39
C ARG A 22 6.24 -10.65 -27.24
N ALA A 23 7.45 -10.67 -26.67
CA ALA A 23 8.12 -11.91 -26.31
C ALA A 23 7.17 -12.77 -25.46
N GLU A 24 7.05 -14.05 -25.81
CA GLU A 24 6.14 -14.97 -25.12
C GLU A 24 6.44 -14.94 -23.62
N ALA A 25 5.41 -14.65 -22.82
CA ALA A 25 5.59 -14.45 -21.39
C ALA A 25 6.13 -15.76 -20.79
N PRO A 26 7.30 -15.75 -20.13
CA PRO A 26 7.83 -16.96 -19.54
C PRO A 26 6.83 -17.52 -18.53
N ALA A 27 6.74 -18.85 -18.46
CA ALA A 27 5.83 -19.52 -17.53
C ALA A 27 6.02 -19.00 -16.10
N LEU A 28 4.91 -18.68 -15.43
CA LEU A 28 4.94 -18.11 -14.08
C LEU A 28 5.69 -19.04 -13.13
N PRO A 29 6.77 -18.59 -12.46
CA PRO A 29 7.50 -19.41 -11.51
C PRO A 29 6.59 -19.81 -10.35
N ALA A 30 6.85 -20.98 -9.75
CA ALA A 30 6.02 -21.53 -8.67
C ALA A 30 5.82 -20.56 -7.50
N ALA A 31 6.86 -19.77 -7.17
CA ALA A 31 6.78 -18.73 -6.14
C ALA A 31 5.79 -17.60 -6.49
N GLN A 32 5.68 -17.21 -7.77
CA GLN A 32 4.71 -16.20 -8.20
C GLN A 32 3.29 -16.76 -8.18
N LYS A 33 3.10 -18.03 -8.57
CA LYS A 33 1.80 -18.72 -8.43
C LYS A 33 1.37 -18.82 -6.97
N LEU A 34 2.29 -19.17 -6.06
CA LEU A 34 2.04 -19.19 -4.63
C LEU A 34 1.66 -17.80 -4.11
N GLY A 35 2.41 -16.76 -4.49
CA GLY A 35 2.09 -15.38 -4.10
C GLY A 35 0.70 -14.95 -4.59
N LEU A 36 0.34 -15.26 -5.84
CA LEU A 36 -0.99 -14.96 -6.38
C LEU A 36 -2.10 -15.76 -5.66
N ALA A 37 -1.84 -17.02 -5.30
CA ALA A 37 -2.77 -17.82 -4.51
C ALA A 37 -2.98 -17.22 -3.11
N LEU A 38 -1.92 -16.75 -2.45
CA LEU A 38 -2.03 -16.04 -1.16
C LEU A 38 -2.82 -14.74 -1.29
N VAL A 39 -2.62 -13.96 -2.36
CA VAL A 39 -3.44 -12.77 -2.64
C VAL A 39 -4.90 -13.15 -2.81
N GLY A 40 -5.21 -14.18 -3.61
CA GLY A 40 -6.58 -14.66 -3.82
C GLY A 40 -7.25 -15.12 -2.53
N LEU A 41 -6.54 -15.91 -1.71
CA LEU A 41 -7.02 -16.33 -0.40
C LEU A 41 -7.21 -15.15 0.56
N GLY A 42 -6.31 -14.17 0.53
CA GLY A 42 -6.42 -12.94 1.32
C GLY A 42 -7.62 -12.09 0.93
N VAL A 43 -7.91 -11.94 -0.37
CA VAL A 43 -9.13 -11.26 -0.85
C VAL A 43 -10.37 -12.01 -0.38
N LEU A 44 -10.41 -13.33 -0.53
CA LEU A 44 -11.54 -14.14 -0.11
C LEU A 44 -11.77 -14.02 1.41
N ALA A 45 -10.71 -14.14 2.20
CA ALA A 45 -10.77 -13.96 3.64
C ALA A 45 -11.27 -12.56 4.01
N LEU A 46 -10.77 -11.51 3.33
CA LEU A 46 -11.21 -10.14 3.56
C LEU A 46 -12.71 -9.97 3.29
N VAL A 47 -13.23 -10.51 2.18
CA VAL A 47 -14.67 -10.47 1.88
C VAL A 47 -15.46 -11.18 2.97
N VAL A 48 -15.06 -12.39 3.37
CA VAL A 48 -15.75 -13.15 4.42
C VAL A 48 -15.76 -12.38 5.74
N GLN A 49 -14.63 -11.81 6.17
CA GLN A 49 -14.57 -11.07 7.43
C GLN A 49 -15.31 -9.73 7.36
N ALA A 50 -15.21 -9.00 6.24
CA ALA A 50 -15.91 -7.74 6.04
C ALA A 50 -17.43 -7.94 5.99
N SER A 51 -17.93 -9.10 5.59
CA SER A 51 -19.36 -9.45 5.63
C SER A 51 -19.85 -9.95 7.00
N GLY A 52 -19.04 -9.84 8.06
CA GLY A 52 -19.39 -10.28 9.41
C GLY A 52 -18.95 -11.71 9.74
N GLY A 53 -17.89 -12.20 9.09
CA GLY A 53 -17.32 -13.51 9.35
C GLY A 53 -16.90 -13.73 10.82
N PRO A 54 -16.80 -14.99 11.26
CA PRO A 54 -16.58 -15.33 12.67
C PRO A 54 -15.22 -14.88 13.22
N LEU A 55 -14.25 -14.61 12.35
CA LEU A 55 -12.92 -14.14 12.74
C LEU A 55 -12.80 -12.61 12.67
N ALA A 56 -13.86 -11.89 12.28
CA ALA A 56 -13.85 -10.44 12.17
C ALA A 56 -13.65 -9.80 13.56
N GLY A 57 -12.64 -8.93 13.69
CA GLY A 57 -12.24 -8.34 14.98
C GLY A 57 -11.18 -9.15 15.74
N THR A 58 -10.70 -10.26 15.18
CA THR A 58 -9.63 -11.07 15.79
C THR A 58 -8.31 -10.91 15.04
N TRP A 59 -7.19 -11.18 15.73
CA TRP A 59 -5.85 -11.21 15.10
C TRP A 59 -5.78 -12.17 13.92
N LEU A 60 -6.47 -13.32 13.99
CA LEU A 60 -6.53 -14.28 12.90
C LEU A 60 -7.32 -13.75 11.70
N GLY A 61 -8.42 -13.02 11.93
CA GLY A 61 -9.16 -12.35 10.87
C GLY A 61 -8.31 -11.29 10.15
N LEU A 62 -7.57 -10.48 10.92
CA LEU A 62 -6.63 -9.50 10.38
C LEU A 62 -5.50 -10.15 9.57
N ALA A 63 -4.85 -11.18 10.14
CA ALA A 63 -3.73 -11.87 9.51
C ALA A 63 -4.16 -12.64 8.25
N SER A 64 -5.30 -13.33 8.29
CA SER A 64 -5.85 -14.04 7.13
C SER A 64 -6.29 -13.09 6.01
N SER A 65 -6.75 -11.90 6.34
CA SER A 65 -7.20 -10.91 5.35
C SER A 65 -6.02 -10.05 4.86
N PHE A 66 -5.66 -9.01 5.62
CA PHE A 66 -4.64 -8.04 5.25
C PHE A 66 -3.22 -8.63 5.29
N GLY A 67 -2.94 -9.57 6.21
CA GLY A 67 -1.65 -10.23 6.29
C GLY A 67 -1.34 -11.09 5.05
N LEU A 68 -2.28 -11.92 4.60
CA LEU A 68 -2.11 -12.72 3.38
C LEU A 68 -2.02 -11.85 2.12
N LEU A 69 -2.81 -10.76 2.04
CA LEU A 69 -2.71 -9.80 0.94
C LEU A 69 -1.32 -9.16 0.87
N ALA A 70 -0.79 -8.71 2.01
CA ALA A 70 0.52 -8.08 2.08
C ALA A 70 1.65 -9.07 1.78
N LEU A 71 1.60 -10.26 2.37
CA LEU A 71 2.61 -11.32 2.15
C LEU A 71 2.57 -11.84 0.71
N GLY A 72 1.39 -12.12 0.18
CA GLY A 72 1.20 -12.56 -1.21
C GLY A 72 1.66 -11.50 -2.21
N GLY A 73 1.29 -10.24 -1.99
CA GLY A 73 1.75 -9.10 -2.79
C GLY A 73 3.28 -8.93 -2.75
N ALA A 74 3.88 -8.98 -1.57
CA ALA A 74 5.33 -8.92 -1.42
C ALA A 74 6.02 -10.11 -2.10
N LEU A 75 5.51 -11.33 -1.94
CA LEU A 75 6.05 -12.54 -2.53
C LEU A 75 5.96 -12.53 -4.06
N THR A 76 4.85 -12.08 -4.63
CA THR A 76 4.72 -11.93 -6.09
C THR A 76 5.73 -10.94 -6.65
N PHE A 77 5.89 -9.76 -6.04
CA PHE A 77 6.89 -8.79 -6.48
C PHE A 77 8.30 -9.29 -6.29
N TRP A 78 8.58 -10.01 -5.20
CA TRP A 78 9.87 -10.63 -4.96
C TRP A 78 10.19 -11.68 -6.04
N ALA A 79 9.27 -12.62 -6.28
CA ALA A 79 9.43 -13.70 -7.26
C ALA A 79 9.60 -13.18 -8.69
N GLN A 80 8.90 -12.10 -9.04
CA GLN A 80 9.01 -11.44 -10.35
C GLN A 80 10.43 -10.93 -10.64
N HIS A 81 11.17 -10.51 -9.61
CA HIS A 81 12.50 -9.89 -9.76
C HIS A 81 13.64 -10.84 -9.40
N ALA A 82 13.42 -11.83 -8.53
CA ALA A 82 14.46 -12.72 -8.00
C ALA A 82 15.27 -13.43 -9.10
N GLY A 83 14.57 -13.98 -10.11
CA GLY A 83 15.17 -14.72 -11.24
C GLY A 83 15.62 -13.87 -12.43
N THR A 84 15.59 -12.55 -12.32
CA THR A 84 15.92 -11.65 -13.45
C THR A 84 17.27 -10.96 -13.28
N ASN A 85 17.99 -10.65 -14.35
CA ASN A 85 19.28 -9.96 -14.22
C ASN A 85 19.12 -8.58 -13.53
N PRO A 86 20.01 -8.24 -12.56
CA PRO A 86 20.00 -6.91 -11.95
C PRO A 86 20.23 -5.82 -13.01
N GLY A 87 19.32 -4.85 -13.12
CA GLY A 87 19.47 -3.73 -14.05
C GLY A 87 18.22 -2.85 -14.09
N ILE A 88 18.35 -1.64 -14.65
CA ILE A 88 17.23 -0.72 -14.86
C ILE A 88 16.56 -1.09 -16.18
N ARG A 89 15.47 -1.86 -16.10
CA ARG A 89 14.62 -2.18 -17.26
C ARG A 89 13.26 -1.52 -17.10
N HIS A 90 12.83 -0.84 -18.15
CA HIS A 90 11.52 -0.19 -18.26
C HIS A 90 10.79 -0.65 -19.52
N ASP A 91 11.12 -1.85 -19.99
CA ASP A 91 10.66 -2.36 -21.27
C ASP A 91 9.15 -2.61 -21.22
N GLY A 92 8.42 -2.01 -22.16
CA GLY A 92 7.00 -2.24 -22.37
C GLY A 92 6.04 -1.79 -21.26
N ILE A 93 6.49 -1.04 -20.25
CA ILE A 93 5.65 -0.67 -19.10
C ILE A 93 4.40 0.13 -19.50
N THR A 94 4.52 1.00 -20.51
CA THR A 94 3.43 1.86 -21.01
C THR A 94 2.39 1.08 -21.81
N PHE A 95 2.70 -0.14 -22.26
CA PHE A 95 1.77 -1.03 -22.96
C PHE A 95 1.03 -2.00 -22.02
N SER A 96 1.36 -1.99 -20.72
CA SER A 96 0.63 -2.79 -19.75
C SER A 96 -0.80 -2.26 -19.57
N SER A 97 -1.79 -3.16 -19.43
CA SER A 97 -3.21 -2.79 -19.22
C SER A 97 -3.44 -1.84 -18.03
N LEU A 98 -2.53 -1.82 -17.06
CA LEU A 98 -2.58 -0.91 -15.91
C LEU A 98 -2.18 0.53 -16.28
N LEU A 99 -1.24 0.72 -17.22
CA LEU A 99 -0.66 2.02 -17.58
C LEU A 99 -1.17 2.55 -18.94
N ALA A 100 -1.64 1.67 -19.82
CA ALA A 100 -2.12 1.98 -21.17
C ALA A 100 -3.60 2.42 -21.23
N ARG A 101 -4.16 2.96 -20.13
CA ARG A 101 -5.62 3.22 -19.98
C ARG A 101 -6.48 1.97 -20.21
N GLY A 102 -5.91 0.77 -20.00
CA GLY A 102 -6.63 -0.49 -20.11
C GLY A 102 -7.65 -0.69 -18.98
N GLY A 103 -8.46 -1.75 -19.08
CA GLY A 103 -9.54 -2.01 -18.13
C GLY A 103 -9.09 -2.07 -16.66
N LEU A 104 -7.89 -2.60 -16.39
CA LEU A 104 -7.34 -2.65 -15.02
C LEU A 104 -7.04 -1.26 -14.46
N GLY A 105 -6.60 -0.31 -15.30
CA GLY A 105 -6.40 1.08 -14.90
C GLY A 105 -7.70 1.78 -14.51
N TRP A 106 -8.78 1.58 -15.28
CA TRP A 106 -10.11 2.11 -14.94
C TRP A 106 -10.67 1.52 -13.65
N ILE A 107 -10.56 0.20 -13.47
CA ILE A 107 -11.00 -0.47 -12.23
C ILE A 107 -10.25 0.12 -11.02
N ALA A 108 -8.93 0.27 -11.11
CA ALA A 108 -8.14 0.86 -10.04
C ALA A 108 -8.55 2.33 -9.75
N GLY A 109 -8.78 3.12 -10.79
CA GLY A 109 -9.22 4.53 -10.66
C GLY A 109 -10.60 4.67 -10.00
N ILE A 110 -11.57 3.85 -10.42
CA ILE A 110 -12.91 3.80 -9.83
C ILE A 110 -12.84 3.35 -8.38
N LEU A 111 -12.04 2.31 -8.09
CA LEU A 111 -11.90 1.77 -6.74
C LEU A 111 -11.25 2.79 -5.79
N MET A 112 -10.20 3.50 -6.22
CA MET A 112 -9.59 4.56 -5.42
C MET A 112 -10.56 5.71 -5.18
N THR A 113 -11.23 6.20 -6.22
CA THR A 113 -12.21 7.29 -6.07
C THR A 113 -13.36 6.88 -5.17
N GLY A 114 -13.93 5.69 -5.40
CA GLY A 114 -15.02 5.14 -4.61
C GLY A 114 -14.64 4.95 -3.14
N LEU A 115 -13.43 4.43 -2.86
CA LEU A 115 -12.92 4.30 -1.49
C LEU A 115 -12.88 5.66 -0.78
N TYR A 116 -12.37 6.70 -1.43
CA TYR A 116 -12.35 8.06 -0.85
C TYR A 116 -13.76 8.62 -0.66
N VAL A 117 -14.68 8.36 -1.59
CA VAL A 117 -16.07 8.79 -1.44
C VAL A 117 -16.71 8.14 -0.21
N LEU A 118 -16.49 6.83 -0.02
CA LEU A 118 -16.99 6.12 1.15
C LEU A 118 -16.36 6.61 2.45
N LEU A 119 -15.05 6.87 2.47
CA LEU A 119 -14.35 7.39 3.65
C LEU A 119 -14.87 8.76 4.11
N TYR A 120 -15.14 9.68 3.19
CA TYR A 120 -15.54 11.04 3.55
C TYR A 120 -17.05 11.19 3.75
N TRP A 121 -17.86 10.60 2.86
CA TRP A 121 -19.31 10.85 2.85
C TRP A 121 -20.13 9.70 3.43
N TYR A 122 -19.66 8.44 3.36
CA TYR A 122 -20.42 7.28 3.84
C TYR A 122 -19.61 6.33 4.76
N PRO A 123 -19.04 6.84 5.89
CA PRO A 123 -18.30 6.04 6.87
C PRO A 123 -19.00 4.75 7.32
N ALA A 124 -20.32 4.84 7.50
CA ALA A 124 -21.15 3.77 8.02
C ALA A 124 -21.16 2.55 7.09
N LEU A 125 -20.99 2.74 5.79
CA LEU A 125 -20.91 1.63 4.83
C LEU A 125 -19.60 0.83 4.98
N LEU A 126 -18.55 1.45 5.51
CA LEU A 126 -17.31 0.76 5.85
C LEU A 126 -17.38 0.06 7.22
N GLY A 127 -18.43 0.37 8.00
CA GLY A 127 -18.68 -0.17 9.34
C GLY A 127 -18.13 0.70 10.48
N TYR A 128 -17.91 1.99 10.23
CA TYR A 128 -17.64 2.99 11.28
C TYR A 128 -18.94 3.54 11.85
N HIS A 129 -19.03 3.65 13.19
CA HIS A 129 -20.15 4.30 13.87
C HIS A 129 -19.65 5.44 14.76
N ALA A 130 -20.33 6.59 14.68
CA ALA A 130 -19.96 7.80 15.41
C ALA A 130 -20.43 7.83 16.88
N ASP A 131 -21.30 6.90 17.26
CA ASP A 131 -21.85 6.73 18.61
C ASP A 131 -20.88 6.03 19.57
N GLY A 132 -19.70 5.63 19.09
CA GLY A 132 -18.73 4.85 19.86
C GLY A 132 -19.10 3.37 19.99
N SER A 133 -20.10 2.90 19.25
CA SER A 133 -20.41 1.48 19.17
C SER A 133 -19.30 0.70 18.48
N GLU A 134 -19.31 -0.61 18.71
CA GLU A 134 -18.35 -1.54 18.13
C GLU A 134 -18.34 -1.45 16.60
N PRO A 135 -17.15 -1.39 15.97
CA PRO A 135 -17.05 -1.32 14.52
C PRO A 135 -17.58 -2.61 13.90
N THR A 136 -18.18 -2.46 12.72
CA THR A 136 -18.67 -3.57 11.90
C THR A 136 -17.93 -3.58 10.57
N GLY A 137 -18.35 -4.46 9.66
CA GLY A 137 -17.89 -4.41 8.28
C GLY A 137 -16.38 -4.55 8.12
N LEU A 138 -15.83 -3.70 7.25
CA LEU A 138 -14.41 -3.67 6.92
C LEU A 138 -13.56 -3.07 8.06
N VAL A 139 -14.09 -2.06 8.76
CA VAL A 139 -13.40 -1.41 9.89
C VAL A 139 -13.16 -2.40 11.04
N ARG A 140 -14.11 -3.31 11.29
CA ARG A 140 -13.96 -4.37 12.30
C ARG A 140 -12.74 -5.27 12.07
N VAL A 141 -12.33 -5.49 10.82
CA VAL A 141 -11.19 -6.38 10.51
C VAL A 141 -9.87 -5.84 11.10
N VAL A 142 -9.74 -4.51 11.19
CA VAL A 142 -8.54 -3.85 11.74
C VAL A 142 -8.65 -3.47 13.22
N ASP A 143 -9.81 -3.72 13.85
CA ASP A 143 -10.07 -3.43 15.26
C ASP A 143 -9.06 -4.00 16.27
N PRO A 144 -8.60 -5.27 16.20
CA PRO A 144 -7.64 -5.79 17.18
C PRO A 144 -6.32 -5.02 17.16
N LEU A 145 -5.92 -4.54 15.98
CA LEU A 145 -4.73 -3.72 15.82
C LEU A 145 -4.96 -2.29 16.35
N ALA A 146 -6.13 -1.71 16.09
CA ALA A 146 -6.50 -0.39 16.60
C ALA A 146 -6.49 -0.36 18.13
N ARG A 147 -7.13 -1.33 18.79
CA ARG A 147 -7.21 -1.39 20.26
C ARG A 147 -5.83 -1.43 20.92
N VAL A 148 -4.88 -2.16 20.34
CA VAL A 148 -3.50 -2.19 20.88
C VAL A 148 -2.77 -0.88 20.62
N MET A 149 -3.00 -0.25 19.46
CA MET A 149 -2.25 0.92 19.02
C MET A 149 -2.78 2.25 19.56
N THR A 150 -4.08 2.36 19.81
CA THR A 150 -4.76 3.62 20.16
C THR A 150 -5.63 3.51 21.42
N ASN A 151 -5.76 2.32 22.00
CA ASN A 151 -6.66 2.03 23.13
C ASN A 151 -8.13 2.43 22.86
N SER A 152 -8.52 2.48 21.58
CA SER A 152 -9.86 2.87 21.11
C SER A 152 -10.32 1.92 19.99
N PRO A 153 -11.64 1.80 19.74
CA PRO A 153 -12.14 1.05 18.60
C PRO A 153 -11.61 1.59 17.26
N ALA A 154 -11.50 0.72 16.26
CA ALA A 154 -11.03 1.13 14.94
C ALA A 154 -11.95 2.19 14.32
N SER A 155 -11.32 3.23 13.74
CA SER A 155 -11.99 4.22 12.91
C SER A 155 -11.74 3.95 11.43
N GLN A 156 -12.55 4.57 10.57
CA GLN A 156 -12.32 4.58 9.14
C GLN A 156 -10.93 5.14 8.74
N TRP A 157 -10.42 6.11 9.50
CA TRP A 157 -9.11 6.70 9.28
C TRP A 157 -8.00 5.75 9.69
N PHE A 158 -8.22 4.96 10.75
CA PHE A 158 -7.29 3.90 11.14
C PHE A 158 -7.19 2.83 10.05
N LEU A 159 -8.34 2.37 9.52
CA LEU A 159 -8.40 1.45 8.38
C LEU A 159 -7.63 2.00 7.18
N TYR A 160 -7.90 3.25 6.80
CA TYR A 160 -7.19 3.93 5.72
C TYR A 160 -5.68 3.97 5.96
N GLY A 161 -5.25 4.30 7.18
CA GLY A 161 -3.84 4.32 7.56
C GLY A 161 -3.18 2.94 7.45
N VAL A 162 -3.86 1.87 7.87
CA VAL A 162 -3.37 0.48 7.71
C VAL A 162 -3.24 0.12 6.23
N LEU A 163 -4.27 0.40 5.41
CA LEU A 163 -4.24 0.14 3.96
C LEU A 163 -3.06 0.83 3.29
N TYR A 164 -2.86 2.12 3.59
CA TYR A 164 -1.79 2.91 3.01
C TYR A 164 -0.41 2.40 3.42
N THR A 165 -0.24 2.09 4.71
CA THR A 165 1.01 1.56 5.26
C THR A 165 1.35 0.21 4.63
N LEU A 166 0.40 -0.71 4.54
CA LEU A 166 0.60 -2.01 3.89
C LEU A 166 0.93 -1.85 2.40
N ALA A 167 0.23 -0.98 1.69
CA ALA A 167 0.52 -0.69 0.28
C ALA A 167 1.98 -0.21 0.13
N ILE A 168 2.42 0.74 0.95
CA ILE A 168 3.79 1.26 0.88
C ILE A 168 4.81 0.18 1.21
N LEU A 169 4.59 -0.66 2.22
CA LEU A 169 5.51 -1.75 2.55
C LEU A 169 5.62 -2.77 1.40
N VAL A 170 4.48 -3.17 0.81
CA VAL A 170 4.46 -4.10 -0.33
C VAL A 170 5.14 -3.50 -1.56
N PHE A 171 4.87 -2.23 -1.88
CA PHE A 171 5.55 -1.54 -2.99
C PHE A 171 7.02 -1.26 -2.70
N SER A 172 7.41 -1.14 -1.43
CA SER A 172 8.82 -1.01 -1.04
C SER A 172 9.61 -2.28 -1.36
N VAL A 173 9.02 -3.46 -1.13
CA VAL A 173 9.62 -4.74 -1.57
C VAL A 173 9.85 -4.74 -3.07
N ARG A 174 8.84 -4.32 -3.86
CA ARG A 174 8.97 -4.19 -5.32
C ARG A 174 10.13 -3.27 -5.71
N MET A 175 10.23 -2.09 -5.10
CA MET A 175 11.24 -1.09 -5.43
C MET A 175 12.65 -1.54 -5.02
N VAL A 176 12.82 -2.13 -3.83
CA VAL A 176 14.10 -2.69 -3.38
C VAL A 176 14.57 -3.79 -4.33
N MET A 177 13.67 -4.69 -4.73
CA MET A 177 14.02 -5.78 -5.65
C MET A 177 14.31 -5.28 -7.06
N LYS A 178 13.54 -4.31 -7.57
CA LYS A 178 13.77 -3.68 -8.87
C LYS A 178 15.13 -2.99 -8.94
N TYR A 179 15.52 -2.27 -7.89
CA TYR A 179 16.80 -1.54 -7.83
C TYR A 179 17.86 -2.25 -6.99
N ARG A 180 17.84 -3.60 -6.96
CA ARG A 180 18.79 -4.40 -6.16
C ARG A 180 20.27 -4.21 -6.49
N HIS A 181 20.58 -3.64 -7.65
CA HIS A 181 21.94 -3.31 -8.07
C HIS A 181 22.44 -1.97 -7.52
N ASN A 182 21.54 -1.07 -7.08
CA ASN A 182 21.89 0.28 -6.65
C ASN A 182 21.60 0.50 -5.16
N ARG A 183 22.67 0.60 -4.35
CA ARG A 183 22.59 0.85 -2.90
C ARG A 183 21.85 2.14 -2.55
N TYR A 184 22.05 3.20 -3.33
CA TYR A 184 21.39 4.49 -3.09
C TYR A 184 19.86 4.36 -3.18
N GLN A 185 19.35 3.67 -4.21
CA GLN A 185 17.90 3.48 -4.37
C GLN A 185 17.31 2.59 -3.26
N GLN A 186 18.05 1.57 -2.80
CA GLN A 186 17.61 0.74 -1.68
C GLN A 186 17.50 1.54 -0.38
N ILE A 187 18.52 2.34 -0.05
CA ILE A 187 18.52 3.18 1.14
C ILE A 187 17.41 4.23 1.05
N ARG A 188 17.20 4.83 -0.13
CA ARG A 188 16.11 5.77 -0.37
C ARG A 188 14.74 5.13 -0.11
N THR A 189 14.48 3.95 -0.70
CA THR A 189 13.21 3.25 -0.49
C THR A 189 13.02 2.83 0.97
N ALA A 190 14.06 2.29 1.61
CA ALA A 190 14.03 1.92 3.03
C ALA A 190 13.75 3.14 3.92
N SER A 191 14.36 4.29 3.63
CA SER A 191 14.11 5.55 4.32
C SER A 191 12.65 5.99 4.18
N VAL A 192 12.12 6.04 2.94
CA VAL A 192 10.70 6.42 2.73
C VAL A 192 9.76 5.47 3.45
N ALA A 193 9.99 4.15 3.37
CA ALA A 193 9.18 3.16 4.08
C ALA A 193 9.24 3.32 5.60
N PHE A 194 10.43 3.60 6.15
CA PHE A 194 10.64 3.83 7.57
C PHE A 194 9.92 5.09 8.06
N PHE A 195 10.12 6.24 7.40
CA PHE A 195 9.45 7.48 7.80
C PHE A 195 7.94 7.38 7.65
N GLN A 196 7.46 6.69 6.61
CA GLN A 196 6.04 6.46 6.44
C GLN A 196 5.45 5.59 7.56
N LEU A 197 6.11 4.46 7.87
CA LEU A 197 5.62 3.55 8.90
C LEU A 197 5.72 4.18 10.28
N VAL A 198 6.86 4.78 10.61
CA VAL A 198 7.16 5.27 11.96
C VAL A 198 6.55 6.66 12.21
N PHE A 199 6.86 7.65 11.38
CA PHE A 199 6.47 9.04 11.65
C PHE A 199 5.05 9.36 11.20
N ALA A 200 4.60 8.77 10.08
CA ALA A 200 3.28 9.09 9.54
C ALA A 200 2.17 8.17 10.06
N TRP A 201 2.46 6.93 10.47
CA TRP A 201 1.45 6.00 10.97
C TRP A 201 1.64 5.60 12.43
N PHE A 202 2.80 5.07 12.82
CA PHE A 202 3.00 4.53 14.17
C PHE A 202 2.97 5.60 15.25
N LEU A 203 3.77 6.66 15.12
CA LEU A 203 3.92 7.70 16.13
C LEU A 203 2.63 8.49 16.39
N PRO A 204 1.86 8.92 15.36
CA PRO A 204 0.58 9.59 15.58
C PRO A 204 -0.45 8.70 16.30
N ASN A 205 -0.51 7.41 15.98
CA ASN A 205 -1.40 6.47 16.66
C ASN A 205 -0.94 6.19 18.11
N LEU A 206 0.38 6.14 18.34
CA LEU A 206 0.94 6.03 19.67
C LEU A 206 0.61 7.26 20.55
N LEU A 207 0.55 8.47 19.98
CA LEU A 207 0.08 9.65 20.73
C LEU A 207 -1.36 9.49 21.21
N VAL A 208 -2.24 8.96 20.35
CA VAL A 208 -3.64 8.70 20.71
C VAL A 208 -3.74 7.70 21.86
N TYR A 209 -2.86 6.67 21.89
CA TYR A 209 -2.78 5.74 23.02
C TYR A 209 -2.54 6.46 24.37
N PHE A 210 -1.67 7.46 24.37
CA PHE A 210 -1.39 8.30 25.55
C PHE A 210 -2.39 9.44 25.76
N GLN A 211 -3.57 9.37 25.13
CA GLN A 211 -4.62 10.38 25.18
C GLN A 211 -4.14 11.77 24.74
N ARG A 212 -3.09 11.83 23.91
CA ARG A 212 -2.64 13.07 23.29
C ARG A 212 -3.32 13.26 21.94
N PRO A 213 -3.56 14.51 21.51
CA PRO A 213 -4.18 14.77 20.22
C PRO A 213 -3.32 14.18 19.10
N TYR A 214 -4.00 13.61 18.12
CA TYR A 214 -3.36 13.07 16.92
C TYR A 214 -2.60 14.18 16.19
N MET A 215 -1.31 13.95 15.92
CA MET A 215 -0.47 14.92 15.24
C MET A 215 0.29 14.26 14.08
N GLU A 216 0.17 14.86 12.90
CA GLU A 216 0.85 14.42 11.69
C GLU A 216 2.22 15.10 11.57
N PHE A 217 3.28 14.38 11.93
CA PHE A 217 4.65 14.90 11.88
C PHE A 217 5.14 15.21 10.46
N ASN A 218 4.60 14.52 9.45
CA ASN A 218 4.96 14.71 8.05
C ASN A 218 4.38 15.99 7.43
N GLY A 219 3.33 16.57 8.02
CA GLY A 219 2.65 17.76 7.50
C GLY A 219 3.21 19.09 8.02
N ILE A 220 4.07 19.06 9.04
CA ILE A 220 4.58 20.26 9.73
C ILE A 220 5.28 21.23 8.76
N TRP A 221 5.94 20.70 7.74
CA TRP A 221 6.62 21.51 6.73
C TRP A 221 6.24 21.06 5.31
N PRO A 222 5.80 21.96 4.40
CA PRO A 222 5.53 23.40 4.57
C PRO A 222 4.07 23.73 4.96
N LEU A 223 3.18 22.74 5.11
CA LEU A 223 1.74 22.97 5.13
C LEU A 223 1.17 23.34 6.51
N LYS A 224 1.67 22.71 7.59
CA LYS A 224 1.16 22.85 8.98
C LYS A 224 2.22 23.41 9.92
N GLN A 225 2.84 24.52 9.52
CA GLN A 225 3.85 25.22 10.34
C GLN A 225 3.26 25.76 11.65
N ASP A 226 1.94 25.96 11.68
CA ASP A 226 1.16 26.43 12.82
C ASP A 226 1.22 25.47 14.01
N TYR A 227 1.51 24.18 13.80
CA TYR A 227 1.71 23.22 14.89
C TYR A 227 2.91 23.55 15.78
N LEU A 228 3.87 24.35 15.30
CA LEU A 228 5.05 24.78 16.05
C LEU A 228 4.85 26.13 16.76
N TRP A 229 3.70 26.79 16.60
CA TRP A 229 3.45 28.06 17.26
C TRP A 229 3.13 27.88 18.74
N PRO A 230 3.55 28.83 19.61
CA PRO A 230 3.38 28.73 21.06
C PRO A 230 1.94 28.41 21.50
N ASP A 231 0.94 28.96 20.82
CA ASP A 231 -0.48 28.76 21.15
C ASP A 231 -0.97 27.34 20.89
N LYS A 232 -0.50 26.70 19.81
CA LYS A 232 -0.82 25.30 19.47
C LYS A 232 0.01 24.34 20.30
N VAL A 233 1.29 24.65 20.50
CA VAL A 233 2.21 23.88 21.35
C VAL A 233 1.71 23.85 22.80
N GLY A 234 1.22 24.97 23.33
CA GLY A 234 0.51 25.02 24.62
C GLY A 234 -0.68 24.07 24.63
N GLY A 235 -1.53 24.12 23.62
CA GLY A 235 -2.63 23.16 23.46
C GLY A 235 -2.21 21.68 23.37
N PHE A 236 -1.02 21.37 22.83
CA PHE A 236 -0.48 20.00 22.81
C PHE A 236 0.11 19.54 24.15
N LEU A 237 0.70 20.47 24.90
CA LEU A 237 1.33 20.22 26.21
C LEU A 237 0.30 20.19 27.34
N ASP A 238 -0.70 21.08 27.26
CA ASP A 238 -1.78 21.25 28.24
C ASP A 238 -2.95 20.30 27.99
N ALA A 239 -3.03 19.63 26.82
CA ALA A 239 -4.00 18.56 26.54
C ALA A 239 -3.56 17.18 27.05
N GLY A 240 -2.62 17.14 28.01
CA GLY A 240 -2.47 15.98 28.89
C GLY A 240 -3.48 16.02 30.05
N PRO A 241 -3.70 14.90 30.75
CA PRO A 241 -4.59 14.90 31.92
C PRO A 241 -4.16 15.94 32.97
#